data_AF-A0A0K6FM33-F1
#
_entry.id   AF-A0A0K6FM33-F1
#
_cell.length_a   1.000
_cell.length_b   1.000
_cell.length_c   1.000
_cell.angle_alpha   90.00
_cell.angle_beta   90.00
_cell.angle_gamma   90.00
#
_symmetry.space_group_name_H-M   'P 1'
#
loop_
_entity.id
_entity.type
_entity.pdbx_description
1 polymer ?
#
loop_
_entity_poly.entity_id
_entity_poly.type
_entity_poly.pdbx_seq_one_letter_code
_entity_poly.pdbx_strand_id
1 'polypeptide(L)'
;MINYNITWFKEYDTLAQKMSNLSGSLQNNVSAPLSIEQREELYIWHWRLSLKALVNIHALFMGHNTVTRDTQSRIDDYYQNTSAPHHDHNTPIDSYADLHYYQILEKILEHSVQSARYIMVLTGLVFILLGALDLARSKPRDRFQCGTIISRFLMGWTFLFLLLLNVGKYQQLWVSKGKEHEQAGVFLWISSYWVLPTIALAFGVEFLVETNLVWLSALVKERAQTHSGVPLARTAWRSLKRGIMSPFRLFQKRV
;
A
#
# COMPACT_ATOMS: atom_id res chain seq x y z
N MET A 1 2.53 -22.41 -2.12
CA MET A 1 3.58 -22.17 -3.14
C MET A 1 2.91 -21.40 -4.28
N ILE A 2 3.32 -20.16 -4.55
CA ILE A 2 2.69 -19.33 -5.58
C ILE A 2 3.23 -19.77 -6.94
N ASN A 3 2.37 -20.26 -7.82
CA ASN A 3 2.74 -20.60 -9.19
C ASN A 3 2.63 -19.36 -10.07
N TYR A 4 3.76 -18.76 -10.43
CA TYR A 4 3.82 -17.55 -11.26
C TYR A 4 3.57 -17.82 -12.74
N ASN A 5 3.22 -19.05 -13.14
CA ASN A 5 3.04 -19.45 -14.54
C ASN A 5 4.26 -19.12 -15.43
N ILE A 6 5.46 -19.18 -14.83
CA ILE A 6 6.75 -19.04 -15.51
C ILE A 6 7.46 -20.37 -15.46
N THR A 7 7.74 -20.94 -16.63
CA THR A 7 8.57 -22.15 -16.75
C THR A 7 10.03 -21.73 -16.88
N TRP A 8 10.73 -21.61 -15.75
CA TRP A 8 12.11 -21.12 -15.69
C TRP A 8 13.07 -21.81 -16.67
N PHE A 9 12.94 -23.14 -16.82
CA PHE A 9 13.74 -23.90 -17.78
C PHE A 9 13.54 -23.41 -19.22
N LYS A 10 12.29 -23.16 -19.62
CA LYS A 10 11.96 -22.66 -20.97
C LYS A 10 12.50 -21.23 -21.20
N GLU A 11 12.40 -20.36 -20.21
CA GLU A 11 12.96 -19.00 -20.30
C GLU A 11 14.48 -19.02 -20.43
N TYR A 12 15.15 -19.89 -19.67
CA TYR A 12 16.59 -20.07 -19.73
C TYR A 12 17.03 -20.63 -21.09
N ASP A 13 16.37 -21.68 -21.58
CA ASP A 13 16.68 -22.27 -22.89
C ASP A 13 16.50 -21.26 -24.03
N THR A 14 15.44 -20.46 -23.96
CA THR A 14 15.18 -19.40 -24.95
C THR A 14 16.30 -18.35 -24.95
N LEU A 15 16.76 -17.94 -23.77
CA LEU A 15 17.89 -17.02 -23.63
C LEU A 15 19.19 -17.65 -24.15
N ALA A 16 19.49 -18.88 -23.73
CA ALA A 16 20.70 -19.60 -24.12
C ALA A 16 20.77 -19.78 -25.65
N GLN A 17 19.65 -20.13 -26.29
CA GLN A 17 19.56 -20.27 -27.74
C GLN A 17 19.81 -18.94 -28.47
N LYS A 18 19.26 -17.84 -27.97
CA LYS A 18 19.51 -16.51 -28.56
C LYS A 18 20.95 -16.07 -28.38
N MET A 19 21.52 -16.28 -27.20
CA MET A 19 22.93 -15.98 -26.92
C MET A 19 23.89 -16.81 -27.76
N SER A 20 23.58 -18.09 -28.03
CA SER A 20 24.39 -18.94 -28.91
C SER A 20 24.30 -18.51 -30.37
N ASN A 21 23.13 -18.05 -30.82
CA ASN A 21 22.93 -17.60 -32.20
C ASN A 21 23.67 -16.29 -32.52
N LEU A 22 23.84 -15.41 -31.52
CA LEU A 22 24.56 -14.15 -31.67
C LEU A 22 26.09 -14.32 -31.81
N SER A 23 26.67 -15.36 -31.18
CA SER A 23 28.13 -15.53 -31.12
C SER A 23 28.66 -16.77 -31.86
N GLY A 24 27.81 -17.54 -32.54
CA GLY A 24 28.21 -18.77 -33.26
C GLY A 24 28.64 -19.94 -32.37
N SER A 25 28.86 -19.72 -31.07
CA SER A 25 29.10 -20.71 -30.02
C SER A 25 29.10 -19.99 -28.67
N LEU A 26 28.39 -20.50 -27.66
CA LEU A 26 28.62 -20.13 -26.27
C LEU A 26 30.04 -20.63 -25.93
N GLN A 27 31.04 -19.76 -26.06
CA GLN A 27 32.43 -20.08 -25.74
C GLN A 27 32.49 -20.81 -24.39
N ASN A 28 33.07 -22.01 -24.36
CA ASN A 28 33.24 -22.86 -23.17
C ASN A 28 34.09 -22.20 -22.05
N ASN A 29 34.50 -20.95 -22.21
CA ASN A 29 35.25 -20.17 -21.25
C ASN A 29 34.28 -19.26 -20.47
N VAL A 30 33.82 -19.75 -19.33
CA VAL A 30 32.94 -19.04 -18.36
C VAL A 30 33.54 -17.70 -17.87
N SER A 31 34.83 -17.46 -18.12
CA SER A 31 35.59 -16.28 -17.72
C SER A 31 35.71 -15.19 -18.80
N ALA A 32 35.25 -15.43 -20.03
CA ALA A 32 35.27 -14.39 -21.07
C ALA A 32 34.15 -13.36 -20.85
N PRO A 33 34.43 -12.05 -20.96
CA PRO A 33 33.38 -11.04 -20.86
C PRO A 33 32.38 -11.20 -22.02
N LEU A 34 31.08 -11.16 -21.70
CA LEU A 34 30.00 -11.16 -22.69
C LEU A 34 30.21 -10.05 -23.73
N SER A 35 29.95 -10.36 -25.00
CA SER A 35 29.93 -9.37 -26.08
C SER A 35 28.87 -8.28 -25.81
N ILE A 36 29.00 -7.13 -26.46
CA ILE A 36 28.04 -6.03 -26.31
C ILE A 36 26.61 -6.51 -26.66
N GLU A 37 26.47 -7.22 -27.76
CA GLU A 37 25.20 -7.79 -28.23
C GLU A 37 24.62 -8.82 -27.24
N GLN A 38 25.46 -9.67 -26.63
CA GLN A 38 25.02 -10.62 -25.62
C GLN A 38 24.56 -9.93 -24.32
N ARG A 39 25.23 -8.84 -23.92
CA ARG A 39 24.79 -8.03 -22.76
C ARG A 39 23.45 -7.37 -23.04
N GLU A 40 23.29 -6.78 -24.22
CA GLU A 40 22.04 -6.14 -24.63
C GLU A 40 20.87 -7.14 -24.64
N GLU A 41 21.04 -8.33 -25.22
CA GLU A 41 20.00 -9.37 -25.20
C GLU A 41 19.69 -9.84 -23.76
N LEU A 42 20.70 -9.94 -22.88
CA LEU A 42 20.50 -10.27 -21.47
C LEU A 42 19.66 -9.20 -20.76
N TYR A 43 19.92 -7.92 -21.01
CA TYR A 43 19.14 -6.81 -20.45
C TYR A 43 17.70 -6.81 -20.96
N ILE A 44 17.50 -7.00 -22.27
CA ILE A 44 16.17 -7.09 -22.88
C ILE A 44 15.38 -8.26 -22.31
N TRP A 45 16.05 -9.42 -22.17
CA TRP A 45 15.45 -10.59 -21.54
C TRP A 45 15.06 -10.32 -20.08
N HIS A 46 15.92 -9.65 -19.31
CA HIS A 46 15.63 -9.28 -17.93
C HIS A 46 14.36 -8.41 -17.81
N TRP A 47 14.23 -7.38 -18.64
CA TRP A 47 13.03 -6.53 -18.65
C TRP A 47 11.76 -7.30 -19.01
N ARG A 48 11.81 -8.12 -20.05
CA ARG A 48 10.69 -8.97 -20.48
C ARG A 48 10.27 -9.95 -19.39
N LEU A 49 11.23 -10.62 -18.77
CA LEU A 49 11.00 -11.56 -17.70
C LEU A 49 10.38 -10.87 -16.47
N SER A 50 10.92 -9.70 -16.09
CA SER A 50 10.40 -8.90 -14.99
C SER A 50 8.94 -8.48 -15.24
N LEU A 51 8.66 -7.97 -16.45
CA LEU A 51 7.30 -7.62 -16.85
C LEU A 51 6.37 -8.84 -16.78
N LYS A 52 6.86 -10.02 -17.18
CA LYS A 52 6.07 -11.26 -17.22
C LYS A 52 5.69 -11.69 -15.83
N ALA A 53 6.66 -11.64 -14.91
CA ALA A 53 6.43 -11.93 -13.50
C ALA A 53 5.40 -10.97 -12.92
N LEU A 54 5.53 -9.66 -13.18
CA LEU A 54 4.60 -8.66 -12.65
C LEU A 54 3.19 -8.79 -13.21
N VAL A 55 3.03 -9.02 -14.52
CA VAL A 55 1.73 -9.27 -15.15
C VAL A 55 1.07 -10.52 -14.58
N ASN A 56 1.83 -11.61 -14.42
CA ASN A 56 1.29 -12.86 -13.86
C ASN A 56 0.90 -12.72 -12.39
N ILE A 57 1.70 -12.00 -11.60
CA ILE A 57 1.37 -11.65 -10.21
C ILE A 57 0.07 -10.84 -10.18
N HIS A 58 -0.03 -9.79 -11.00
CA HIS A 58 -1.23 -8.97 -11.09
C HIS A 58 -2.45 -9.80 -11.48
N ALA A 59 -2.34 -10.66 -12.49
CA ALA A 59 -3.41 -11.54 -12.95
C ALA A 59 -3.85 -12.56 -11.88
N LEU A 60 -2.95 -12.98 -10.99
CA LEU A 60 -3.25 -13.89 -9.88
C LEU A 60 -4.08 -13.20 -8.79
N PHE A 61 -3.80 -11.92 -8.50
CA PHE A 61 -4.51 -11.17 -7.46
C PHE A 61 -5.77 -10.46 -7.97
N MET A 62 -5.74 -9.90 -9.17
CA MET A 62 -6.85 -9.12 -9.74
C MET A 62 -7.72 -9.92 -10.71
N GLY A 63 -7.26 -11.09 -11.18
CA GLY A 63 -7.92 -11.88 -12.21
C GLY A 63 -7.42 -11.56 -13.62
N HIS A 64 -7.48 -12.54 -14.52
CA HIS A 64 -6.81 -12.52 -15.83
C HIS A 64 -7.39 -11.50 -16.83
N ASN A 65 -8.63 -11.01 -16.63
CA ASN A 65 -9.33 -10.15 -17.59
C ASN A 65 -9.37 -8.67 -17.16
N THR A 66 -8.51 -8.29 -16.22
CA THR A 66 -8.51 -6.92 -15.66
C THR A 66 -7.65 -5.93 -16.44
N VAL A 67 -6.76 -6.44 -17.30
CA VAL A 67 -5.92 -5.62 -18.17
C VAL A 67 -6.71 -5.21 -19.41
N THR A 68 -6.71 -3.92 -19.74
CA THR A 68 -7.42 -3.42 -20.93
C THR A 68 -6.79 -3.98 -22.22
N ARG A 69 -7.58 -4.05 -23.30
CA ARG A 69 -7.08 -4.54 -24.61
C ARG A 69 -5.91 -3.71 -25.15
N ASP A 70 -5.91 -2.39 -24.92
CA ASP A 70 -4.80 -1.51 -25.32
C ASP A 70 -3.53 -1.85 -24.55
N THR A 71 -3.62 -1.99 -23.23
CA THR A 71 -2.48 -2.37 -22.39
C THR A 71 -1.96 -3.75 -22.77
N GLN A 72 -2.84 -4.71 -23.04
CA GLN A 72 -2.44 -6.05 -23.48
C GLN A 72 -1.71 -6.00 -24.83
N SER A 73 -2.19 -5.20 -25.78
CA SER A 73 -1.50 -5.00 -27.07
C SER A 73 -0.10 -4.42 -26.88
N ARG A 74 0.10 -3.49 -25.94
CA ARG A 74 1.42 -2.93 -25.63
C ARG A 74 2.34 -3.95 -24.97
N ILE A 75 1.80 -4.79 -24.09
CA ILE A 75 2.54 -5.92 -23.48
C ILE A 75 2.99 -6.89 -24.57
N ASP A 76 2.08 -7.28 -25.47
CA ASP A 76 2.37 -8.22 -26.55
C ASP A 76 3.43 -7.65 -27.51
N ASP A 77 3.33 -6.37 -27.87
CA ASP A 77 4.35 -5.66 -28.67
C ASP A 77 5.70 -5.65 -27.95
N TYR A 78 5.74 -5.38 -26.64
CA TYR A 78 6.98 -5.40 -25.85
C TYR A 78 7.68 -6.78 -25.84
N TYR A 79 6.91 -7.87 -25.94
CA TYR A 79 7.44 -9.23 -26.04
C TYR A 79 7.87 -9.62 -27.46
N GLN A 80 7.07 -9.26 -28.47
CA GLN A 80 7.28 -9.71 -29.84
C GLN A 80 8.27 -8.83 -30.59
N ASN A 81 8.22 -7.53 -30.34
CA ASN A 81 9.06 -6.52 -30.96
C ASN A 81 10.23 -6.14 -30.04
N THR A 82 11.42 -6.00 -30.59
CA THR A 82 12.61 -5.62 -29.82
C THR A 82 12.79 -4.11 -29.72
N SER A 83 12.08 -3.31 -30.53
CA SER A 83 12.26 -1.85 -30.56
C SER A 83 12.00 -1.18 -29.21
N ALA A 84 10.92 -1.54 -28.52
CA ALA A 84 10.58 -0.94 -27.22
C ALA A 84 11.55 -1.36 -26.09
N PRO A 85 11.91 -2.65 -25.94
CA PRO A 85 12.99 -3.04 -25.02
C PRO A 85 14.36 -2.44 -25.33
N HIS A 86 14.72 -2.28 -26.61
CA HIS A 86 15.97 -1.60 -27.00
C HIS A 86 15.90 -0.11 -26.66
N HIS A 87 14.76 0.54 -26.84
CA HIS A 87 14.58 1.91 -26.39
C HIS A 87 14.80 2.01 -24.88
N ASP A 88 14.15 1.16 -24.09
CA ASP A 88 14.30 1.15 -22.63
C ASP A 88 15.74 0.87 -22.18
N HIS A 89 16.49 0.03 -22.90
CA HIS A 89 17.90 -0.23 -22.60
C HIS A 89 18.79 0.99 -22.84
N ASN A 90 18.52 1.75 -23.90
CA ASN A 90 19.32 2.91 -24.30
C ASN A 90 18.87 4.21 -23.62
N THR A 91 17.67 4.24 -23.04
CA THR A 91 17.17 5.39 -22.29
C THR A 91 17.91 5.51 -20.95
N PRO A 92 18.39 6.72 -20.59
CA PRO A 92 19.05 6.92 -19.30
C PRO A 92 18.17 6.47 -18.13
N ILE A 93 18.80 5.82 -17.14
CA ILE A 93 18.12 5.28 -15.93
C ILE A 93 17.30 6.37 -15.20
N ASP A 94 17.69 7.63 -15.33
CA ASP A 94 17.02 8.75 -14.67
C ASP A 94 15.69 9.15 -15.35
N SER A 95 15.35 8.59 -16.51
CA SER A 95 14.19 8.94 -17.35
C SER A 95 13.02 7.96 -17.21
N TYR A 96 12.65 7.56 -15.99
CA TYR A 96 11.61 6.54 -15.74
C TYR A 96 10.29 6.74 -16.47
N ALA A 97 9.83 7.99 -16.66
CA ALA A 97 8.58 8.28 -17.37
C ALA A 97 8.65 7.97 -18.88
N ASP A 98 9.86 7.94 -19.45
CA ASP A 98 10.09 7.73 -20.87
C ASP A 98 10.19 6.23 -21.22
N LEU A 99 10.43 5.37 -20.23
CA LEU A 99 10.54 3.92 -20.43
C LEU A 99 9.16 3.28 -20.68
N HIS A 100 9.05 2.52 -21.77
CA HIS A 100 7.85 1.76 -22.12
C HIS A 100 7.47 0.76 -21.02
N TYR A 101 8.45 0.11 -20.40
CA TYR A 101 8.24 -0.78 -19.27
C TYR A 101 7.42 -0.12 -18.14
N TYR A 102 7.80 1.08 -17.70
CA TYR A 102 7.14 1.77 -16.60
C TYR A 102 5.78 2.32 -17.01
N GLN A 103 5.61 2.75 -18.26
CA GLN A 103 4.31 3.14 -18.80
C GLN A 103 3.31 1.97 -18.82
N ILE A 104 3.77 0.78 -19.21
CA ILE A 104 2.95 -0.44 -19.17
C ILE A 104 2.57 -0.78 -17.73
N LEU A 105 3.53 -0.74 -16.80
CA LEU A 105 3.27 -1.00 -15.38
C LEU A 105 2.30 0.00 -14.76
N GLU A 106 2.45 1.29 -15.06
CA GLU A 106 1.52 2.32 -14.61
C GLU A 106 0.10 1.99 -15.04
N LYS A 107 -0.09 1.58 -16.31
CA LYS A 107 -1.40 1.21 -16.83
C LYS A 107 -1.98 -0.05 -16.20
N ILE A 108 -1.15 -1.03 -15.86
CA ILE A 108 -1.59 -2.22 -15.13
C ILE A 108 -2.02 -1.84 -13.71
N LEU A 109 -1.26 -0.95 -13.05
CA LEU A 109 -1.49 -0.56 -11.66
C LEU A 109 -2.52 0.55 -11.49
N GLU A 110 -2.92 1.25 -12.55
CA GLU A 110 -3.81 2.42 -12.52
C GLU A 110 -5.07 2.17 -11.69
N HIS A 111 -5.78 1.07 -11.99
CA HIS A 111 -6.99 0.70 -11.25
C HIS A 111 -6.72 0.31 -9.80
N SER A 112 -5.58 -0.34 -9.52
CA SER A 112 -5.19 -0.73 -8.16
C SER A 112 -4.89 0.50 -7.29
N VAL A 113 -4.13 1.45 -7.85
CA VAL A 113 -3.79 2.72 -7.19
C VAL A 113 -5.04 3.57 -6.99
N GLN A 114 -5.92 3.63 -8.00
CA GLN A 114 -7.17 4.36 -7.89
C GLN A 114 -8.09 3.74 -6.82
N SER A 115 -8.18 2.41 -6.76
CA SER A 115 -8.95 1.68 -5.74
C SER A 115 -8.40 1.95 -4.34
N ALA A 116 -7.07 1.94 -4.16
CA ALA A 116 -6.44 2.26 -2.88
C ALA A 116 -6.80 3.67 -2.40
N ARG A 117 -6.91 4.65 -3.31
CA ARG A 117 -7.39 6.01 -2.97
C ARG A 117 -8.82 5.99 -2.47
N TYR A 118 -9.72 5.27 -3.15
CA TYR A 118 -11.12 5.19 -2.73
C TYR A 118 -11.32 4.48 -1.38
N ILE A 119 -10.49 3.48 -1.05
CA ILE A 119 -10.54 2.83 0.26
C ILE A 119 -10.26 3.83 1.39
N MET A 120 -9.31 4.76 1.20
CA MET A 120 -9.06 5.80 2.20
C MET A 120 -10.24 6.75 2.38
N VAL A 121 -10.88 7.15 1.28
CA VAL A 121 -12.09 7.98 1.32
C VAL A 121 -13.22 7.28 2.06
N LEU A 122 -13.46 6.02 1.71
CA LEU A 122 -14.47 5.20 2.35
C LEU A 122 -14.19 5.06 3.84
N THR A 123 -12.92 4.82 4.22
CA THR A 123 -12.50 4.71 5.62
C THR A 123 -12.76 6.01 6.38
N GLY A 124 -12.35 7.16 5.85
CA GLY A 124 -12.63 8.46 6.45
C GLY A 124 -14.14 8.73 6.60
N LEU A 125 -14.93 8.39 5.58
CA LEU A 125 -16.38 8.55 5.60
C LEU A 125 -17.06 7.63 6.62
N VAL A 126 -16.60 6.39 6.77
CA VAL A 126 -17.09 5.48 7.81
C VAL A 126 -16.86 6.05 9.21
N PHE A 127 -15.68 6.63 9.48
CA PHE A 127 -15.40 7.27 10.77
C PHE A 127 -16.32 8.47 11.06
N ILE A 128 -16.57 9.30 10.04
CA ILE A 128 -17.49 10.45 10.15
C ILE A 128 -18.92 9.97 10.40
N LEU A 129 -19.38 8.94 9.67
CA LEU A 129 -20.70 8.36 9.86
C LEU A 129 -20.84 7.71 11.23
N LEU A 130 -19.82 7.02 11.73
CA LEU A 130 -19.81 6.45 13.09
C LEU A 130 -19.91 7.56 14.14
N GLY A 131 -19.10 8.62 14.02
CA GLY A 131 -19.19 9.80 14.90
C GLY A 131 -20.57 10.46 14.86
N ALA A 132 -21.17 10.59 13.67
CA ALA A 132 -22.52 11.13 13.50
C ALA A 132 -23.61 10.21 14.08
N LEU A 133 -23.49 8.89 13.91
CA LEU A 133 -24.40 7.91 14.49
C LEU A 133 -24.33 7.92 16.02
N ASP A 134 -23.15 8.04 16.60
CA ASP A 134 -22.99 8.17 18.04
C ASP A 134 -23.61 9.48 18.56
N LEU A 135 -23.43 10.58 17.83
CA LEU A 135 -24.07 11.85 18.17
C LEU A 135 -25.60 11.77 18.07
N ALA A 136 -26.14 11.07 17.07
CA ALA A 136 -27.57 10.91 16.88
C ALA A 136 -28.20 9.96 17.92
N ARG A 137 -27.51 8.87 18.28
CA ARG A 137 -27.98 7.87 19.26
C ARG A 137 -27.79 8.31 20.69
N SER A 138 -26.72 9.05 20.97
CA SER A 138 -26.41 9.55 22.30
C SER A 138 -26.50 11.07 22.28
N LYS A 139 -27.54 11.63 22.90
CA LYS A 139 -27.47 13.03 23.35
C LYS A 139 -26.30 13.08 24.33
N PRO A 140 -25.17 13.73 24.00
CA PRO A 140 -23.92 13.56 24.74
C PRO A 140 -24.15 14.04 26.17
N ARG A 141 -24.29 13.08 27.09
CA ARG A 141 -24.66 13.35 28.48
C ARG A 141 -23.41 13.57 29.34
N ASP A 142 -22.25 13.14 28.85
CA ASP A 142 -20.96 13.18 29.53
C ASP A 142 -19.86 13.73 28.62
N ARG A 143 -18.91 14.47 29.20
CA ARG A 143 -17.78 15.12 28.51
C ARG A 143 -16.88 14.10 27.81
N PHE A 144 -16.77 12.88 28.37
CA PHE A 144 -15.97 11.80 27.80
C PHE A 144 -16.60 11.19 26.54
N GLN A 145 -17.93 11.10 26.46
CA GLN A 145 -18.63 10.66 25.25
C GLN A 145 -18.49 11.70 24.12
N CYS A 146 -18.56 12.98 24.48
CA CYS A 146 -18.27 14.07 23.55
C CYS A 146 -16.83 13.98 23.01
N GLY A 147 -15.86 13.67 23.88
CA GLY A 147 -14.47 13.43 23.49
C GLY A 147 -14.30 12.30 22.47
N THR A 148 -14.98 11.16 22.67
CA THR A 148 -14.95 10.04 21.71
C THR A 148 -15.53 10.42 20.35
N ILE A 149 -16.66 11.14 20.35
CA ILE A 149 -17.29 11.62 19.11
C ILE A 149 -16.36 12.59 18.36
N ILE A 150 -15.74 13.54 19.06
CA ILE A 150 -14.79 14.49 18.48
C ILE A 150 -13.56 13.75 17.90
N SER A 151 -13.03 12.75 18.60
CA SER A 151 -11.90 11.92 18.15
C SER A 151 -12.21 11.25 16.81
N ARG A 152 -13.38 10.60 16.71
CA ARG A 152 -13.86 9.95 15.47
C ARG A 152 -13.99 10.92 14.30
N PHE A 153 -14.53 12.11 14.53
CA PHE A 153 -14.59 13.15 13.50
C PHE A 153 -13.20 13.64 13.09
N LEU A 154 -12.31 13.88 14.05
CA LEU A 154 -10.95 14.37 13.77
C LEU A 154 -10.14 13.34 12.99
N MET A 155 -10.25 12.05 13.35
CA MET A 155 -9.63 10.95 12.60
C MET A 155 -10.22 10.80 11.20
N GLY A 156 -11.56 10.85 11.08
CA GLY A 156 -12.24 10.83 9.79
C GLY A 156 -11.82 11.99 8.87
N TRP A 157 -11.72 13.21 9.41
CA TRP A 157 -11.18 14.37 8.70
C TRP A 157 -9.72 14.19 8.31
N THR A 158 -8.89 13.60 9.17
CA THR A 158 -7.48 13.31 8.86
C THR A 158 -7.37 12.38 7.65
N PHE A 159 -8.17 11.31 7.59
CA PHE A 159 -8.22 10.42 6.43
C PHE A 159 -8.79 11.11 5.18
N LEU A 160 -9.77 12.02 5.32
CA LEU A 160 -10.23 12.83 4.19
C LEU A 160 -9.16 13.82 3.71
N PHE A 161 -8.36 14.40 4.60
CA PHE A 161 -7.26 15.29 4.23
C PHE A 161 -6.13 14.58 3.49
N LEU A 162 -5.99 13.25 3.63
CA LEU A 162 -5.09 12.48 2.76
C LEU A 162 -5.50 12.57 1.28
N LEU A 163 -6.74 12.93 0.95
CA LEU A 163 -7.12 13.24 -0.44
C LEU A 163 -6.44 14.49 -0.98
N LEU A 164 -6.10 15.46 -0.13
CA LEU A 164 -5.35 16.65 -0.54
C LEU A 164 -3.91 16.30 -0.95
N LEU A 165 -3.40 15.11 -0.62
CA LEU A 165 -2.14 14.62 -1.18
C LEU A 165 -2.23 14.39 -2.70
N ASN A 166 -3.42 14.47 -3.31
CA ASN A 166 -3.57 14.47 -4.76
C ASN A 166 -3.13 15.80 -5.43
N VAL A 167 -2.69 16.80 -4.64
CA VAL A 167 -2.10 18.03 -5.16
C VAL A 167 -0.67 17.73 -5.64
N GLY A 168 -0.46 17.90 -6.93
CA GLY A 168 0.83 17.78 -7.60
C GLY A 168 0.69 18.05 -9.09
N LYS A 169 1.79 18.45 -9.72
CA LYS A 169 1.82 18.78 -11.16
C LYS A 169 1.82 17.51 -12.00
N TYR A 170 2.47 16.44 -11.53
CA TYR A 170 2.41 15.13 -12.16
C TYR A 170 1.48 14.21 -11.39
N GLN A 171 0.45 13.71 -12.08
CA GLN A 171 -0.47 12.69 -11.58
C GLN A 171 -0.10 11.27 -12.02
N GLN A 172 1.19 11.04 -12.31
CA GLN A 172 1.73 9.76 -12.74
C GLN A 172 2.45 9.05 -11.58
N LEU A 173 2.48 7.72 -11.61
CA LEU A 173 3.18 6.89 -10.61
C LEU A 173 4.71 6.99 -10.78
N TRP A 174 5.18 7.09 -12.02
CA TRP A 174 6.61 7.16 -12.35
C TRP A 174 6.92 8.53 -12.94
N VAL A 175 7.93 9.20 -12.39
CA VAL A 175 8.40 10.51 -12.84
C VAL A 175 9.91 10.44 -12.98
N SER A 176 10.47 11.12 -13.98
CA SER A 176 11.92 11.19 -14.16
C SER A 176 12.60 11.79 -12.92
N LYS A 177 13.78 11.26 -12.60
CA LYS A 177 14.57 11.64 -11.43
C LYS A 177 14.85 13.15 -11.45
N GLY A 178 14.72 13.77 -10.28
CA GLY A 178 14.84 15.23 -10.11
C GLY A 178 13.51 15.99 -10.23
N LYS A 179 12.47 15.39 -10.82
CA LYS A 179 11.09 15.96 -10.84
C LYS A 179 10.15 15.32 -9.81
N GLU A 180 10.65 14.41 -8.99
CA GLU A 180 9.89 13.68 -7.96
C GLU A 180 9.18 14.62 -6.97
N HIS A 181 9.77 15.76 -6.64
CA HIS A 181 9.17 16.76 -5.76
C HIS A 181 7.94 17.47 -6.36
N GLU A 182 7.75 17.41 -7.69
CA GLU A 182 6.56 17.93 -8.38
C GLU A 182 5.44 16.86 -8.52
N GLN A 183 5.71 15.62 -8.11
CA GLN A 183 4.76 14.52 -8.16
C GLN A 183 3.68 14.68 -7.09
N ALA A 184 2.45 14.24 -7.37
CA ALA A 184 1.39 14.28 -6.37
C ALA A 184 1.81 13.51 -5.10
N GLY A 185 1.64 14.15 -3.95
CA GLY A 185 2.04 13.64 -2.65
C GLY A 185 1.47 12.25 -2.33
N VAL A 186 0.34 11.88 -2.93
CA VAL A 186 -0.27 10.55 -2.78
C VAL A 186 0.59 9.46 -3.40
N PHE A 187 1.29 9.72 -4.51
CA PHE A 187 2.19 8.74 -5.10
C PHE A 187 3.50 8.64 -4.33
N LEU A 188 4.05 9.76 -3.88
CA LEU A 188 5.20 9.80 -2.96
C LEU A 188 4.90 9.08 -1.65
N TRP A 189 3.67 9.22 -1.17
CA TRP A 189 3.21 8.51 0.01
C TRP A 189 3.06 7.02 -0.30
N ILE A 190 2.28 6.60 -1.30
CA ILE A 190 2.06 5.18 -1.67
C ILE A 190 3.37 4.43 -1.93
N SER A 191 4.36 5.07 -2.56
CA SER A 191 5.66 4.46 -2.83
C SER A 191 6.56 4.36 -1.58
N SER A 192 6.20 5.03 -0.49
CA SER A 192 6.92 4.98 0.77
C SER A 192 6.62 3.67 1.52
N TYR A 193 7.67 3.03 2.02
CA TYR A 193 7.57 1.87 2.91
C TYR A 193 6.76 2.17 4.19
N TRP A 194 6.58 3.46 4.53
CA TRP A 194 5.90 3.91 5.74
C TRP A 194 4.38 4.02 5.63
N VAL A 195 3.75 3.76 4.48
CA VAL A 195 2.28 3.85 4.32
C VAL A 195 1.55 2.96 5.32
N LEU A 196 1.79 1.65 5.27
CA LEU A 196 1.12 0.70 6.15
C LEU A 196 1.45 0.96 7.63
N PRO A 197 2.72 1.19 8.03
CA PRO A 197 3.06 1.57 9.39
C PRO A 197 2.37 2.85 9.88
N THR A 198 2.31 3.91 9.05
CA THR A 198 1.71 5.20 9.45
C THR A 198 0.21 5.07 9.64
N ILE A 199 -0.48 4.36 8.75
CA ILE A 199 -1.91 4.05 8.89
C ILE A 199 -2.14 3.20 10.16
N ALA A 200 -1.37 2.13 10.36
CA ALA A 200 -1.50 1.26 11.51
C ALA A 200 -1.25 1.99 12.84
N LEU A 201 -0.24 2.86 12.88
CA LEU A 201 0.05 3.69 14.05
C LEU A 201 -1.10 4.66 14.32
N ALA A 202 -1.65 5.32 13.29
CA ALA A 202 -2.79 6.20 13.44
C ALA A 202 -4.00 5.47 14.04
N PHE A 203 -4.35 4.28 13.53
CA PHE A 203 -5.39 3.44 14.12
C PHE A 203 -5.08 3.01 15.56
N GLY A 204 -3.82 2.68 15.85
CA GLY A 204 -3.38 2.31 17.20
C GLY A 204 -3.53 3.45 18.19
N VAL A 205 -3.16 4.68 17.79
CA VAL A 205 -3.34 5.89 18.61
C VAL A 205 -4.82 6.17 18.83
N GLU A 206 -5.65 6.12 17.78
CA GLU A 206 -7.10 6.32 17.91
C GLU A 206 -7.72 5.31 18.88
N PHE A 207 -7.37 4.03 18.72
CA PHE A 207 -7.84 2.97 19.61
C PHE A 207 -7.44 3.22 21.07
N LEU A 208 -6.21 3.68 21.32
CA LEU A 208 -5.75 4.03 22.67
C LEU A 208 -6.53 5.22 23.23
N VAL A 209 -6.75 6.27 22.44
CA VAL A 209 -7.51 7.46 22.88
C VAL A 209 -8.95 7.06 23.23
N GLU A 210 -9.64 6.33 22.36
CA GLU A 210 -11.01 5.86 22.63
C GLU A 210 -11.08 4.98 23.87
N THR A 211 -10.16 4.01 23.99
CA THR A 211 -10.12 3.08 25.13
C THR A 211 -9.92 3.83 26.44
N ASN A 212 -9.02 4.82 26.47
CA ASN A 212 -8.80 5.65 27.65
C ASN A 212 -10.02 6.49 28.02
N LEU A 213 -10.68 7.11 27.04
CA LEU A 213 -11.89 7.92 27.27
C LEU A 213 -13.04 7.07 27.82
N VAL A 214 -13.26 5.88 27.23
CA VAL A 214 -14.28 4.95 27.72
C VAL A 214 -13.94 4.46 29.12
N TRP A 215 -12.69 4.12 29.40
CA TRP A 215 -12.26 3.68 30.73
C TRP A 215 -12.44 4.78 31.79
N LEU A 216 -12.06 6.02 31.49
CA LEU A 216 -12.27 7.16 32.38
C LEU A 216 -13.77 7.41 32.64
N SER A 217 -14.61 7.31 31.60
CA SER A 217 -16.06 7.44 31.77
C SER A 217 -16.63 6.39 32.72
N ALA A 218 -16.14 5.14 32.64
CA ALA A 218 -16.56 4.06 33.52
C ALA A 218 -16.12 4.30 34.98
N LEU A 219 -14.88 4.77 35.18
CA LEU A 219 -14.35 5.10 36.51
C LEU A 219 -15.12 6.25 37.18
N VAL A 220 -15.45 7.30 36.42
CA VAL A 220 -16.23 8.43 36.93
C VAL A 220 -17.65 7.98 37.31
N LYS A 221 -18.26 7.11 36.50
CA LYS A 221 -19.59 6.55 36.78
C LYS A 221 -19.58 5.63 38.01
N GLU A 222 -18.58 4.75 38.15
CA GLU A 222 -18.42 3.88 39.33
C GLU A 222 -18.27 4.72 40.60
N ARG A 223 -17.43 5.77 40.56
CA ARG A 223 -17.25 6.68 41.70
C ARG A 223 -18.53 7.41 42.09
N ALA A 224 -19.31 7.87 41.10
CA ALA A 224 -20.57 8.55 41.34
C ALA A 224 -21.60 7.62 42.01
N GLN A 225 -21.60 6.34 41.67
CA GLN A 225 -22.48 5.33 42.26
C GLN A 225 -22.05 4.93 43.68
N THR A 226 -20.75 4.88 43.98
CA THR A 226 -20.24 4.47 45.30
C THR A 226 -20.15 5.61 46.32
N HIS A 227 -20.54 6.84 45.98
CA HIS A 227 -20.42 8.05 46.84
C HIS A 227 -19.06 8.18 47.53
N SER A 228 -18.00 7.66 46.91
CA SER A 228 -16.71 7.53 47.55
C SER A 228 -15.87 8.78 47.28
N GLY A 229 -15.51 9.52 48.33
CA GLY A 229 -14.59 10.67 48.27
C GLY A 229 -13.16 10.34 47.84
N VAL A 230 -12.88 9.08 47.50
CA VAL A 230 -11.57 8.58 47.10
C VAL A 230 -11.10 9.27 45.79
N PRO A 231 -9.82 9.69 45.70
CA PRO A 231 -9.28 10.33 44.50
C PRO A 231 -9.31 9.39 43.29
N LEU A 232 -9.64 9.94 42.12
CA LEU A 232 -9.77 9.21 40.84
C LEU A 232 -8.54 8.37 40.51
N ALA A 233 -7.34 8.89 40.77
CA ALA A 233 -6.07 8.18 40.54
C ALA A 233 -5.98 6.86 41.32
N ARG A 234 -6.54 6.79 42.53
CA ARG A 234 -6.51 5.58 43.36
C ARG A 234 -7.52 4.55 42.88
N THR A 235 -8.67 4.98 42.36
CA THR A 235 -9.66 4.09 41.71
C THR A 235 -9.14 3.55 40.38
N ALA A 236 -8.50 4.41 39.59
CA ALA A 236 -7.82 4.06 38.34
C ALA A 236 -6.73 3.01 38.58
N TRP A 237 -5.85 3.22 39.58
CA TRP A 237 -4.81 2.26 39.95
C TRP A 237 -5.38 0.89 40.36
N ARG A 238 -6.48 0.87 41.12
CA ARG A 238 -7.16 -0.39 41.50
C ARG A 238 -7.79 -1.09 40.30
N SER A 239 -8.33 -0.35 39.34
CA SER A 239 -8.84 -0.91 38.09
C SER A 239 -7.71 -1.50 37.24
N LEU A 240 -6.60 -0.77 37.09
CA LEU A 240 -5.43 -1.20 36.32
C LEU A 240 -4.82 -2.47 36.93
N LYS A 241 -4.61 -2.48 38.26
CA LYS A 241 -4.10 -3.64 39.00
C LYS A 241 -4.99 -4.88 38.84
N ARG A 242 -6.33 -4.69 38.85
CA ARG A 242 -7.30 -5.78 38.59
C ARG A 242 -7.25 -6.28 37.13
N GLY A 243 -7.08 -5.38 36.17
CA GLY A 243 -6.93 -5.73 34.75
C GLY A 243 -5.65 -6.52 34.47
N ILE A 244 -4.52 -6.11 35.07
CA ILE A 244 -3.23 -6.81 34.93
C ILE A 244 -3.26 -8.19 35.60
N MET A 245 -3.90 -8.32 36.76
CA MET A 245 -4.01 -9.61 37.47
C MET A 245 -5.09 -10.54 36.88
N SER A 246 -6.01 -10.05 36.04
CA SER A 246 -7.08 -10.87 35.45
C SER A 246 -7.53 -10.33 34.08
N PRO A 247 -6.67 -10.40 33.04
CA PRO A 247 -6.95 -9.79 31.73
C PRO A 247 -8.25 -10.31 31.08
N PHE A 248 -8.65 -11.55 31.38
CA PHE A 248 -9.84 -12.17 30.81
C PHE A 248 -11.17 -11.83 31.52
N ARG A 249 -11.16 -11.23 32.73
CA ARG A 249 -12.41 -10.90 33.45
C ARG A 249 -13.08 -9.61 32.94
N LEU A 250 -12.35 -8.74 32.24
CA LEU A 250 -12.93 -7.52 31.65
C LEU A 250 -13.88 -7.81 30.49
N PHE A 251 -13.74 -8.96 29.82
CA PHE A 251 -14.60 -9.36 28.70
C PHE A 251 -15.84 -10.16 29.12
N GLN A 252 -15.91 -10.64 30.35
CA GLN A 252 -16.97 -11.58 30.78
C GLN A 252 -18.25 -10.89 31.27
N LYS A 253 -18.32 -9.55 31.26
CA LYS A 253 -19.47 -8.78 31.77
C LYS A 253 -20.34 -8.09 30.71
N ARG A 254 -20.14 -8.40 29.43
CA ARG A 254 -21.06 -8.05 28.33
C ARG A 254 -21.48 -9.32 27.58
N VAL A 255 -22.26 -10.17 28.23
CA VAL A 255 -23.24 -11.07 27.59
C VAL A 255 -24.51 -10.96 28.42
#